data_AF-A0A2W7A9T7-F1
#
_entry.id   AF-A0A2W7A9T7-F1
#
_cell.length_a   1.000
_cell.length_b   1.000
_cell.length_c   1.000
_cell.angle_alpha   90.00
_cell.angle_beta   90.00
_cell.angle_gamma   90.00
#
_symmetry.space_group_name_H-M   'P 1'
#
loop_
_entity.id
_entity.type
_entity.pdbx_description
1 polymer ?
#
loop_
_entity_poly.entity_id
_entity_poly.type
_entity_poly.pdbx_seq_one_letter_code
_entity_poly.pdbx_strand_id
1 'polypeptide(L)'
;MATRLWDFLTTDICDRAINAERAADAADAVLGLAAGLATEGPTSPKLAPLVLQLDSLLDAINAPLGKLVGSTLSLADLGTGLLTFYRETTQTEPTLAQAIALVSQAAYLESFRELVKRNPRLGQLLTHNDSTPRARTITLEVKALGIFELTDSDTQLATVSFHQSALAAAFNRALKARLEQMGMPATLASRLVEAVAKNTNRHIKKAIAAADDRLKTCFDLPQP
;
A
#
# COMPACT_ATOMS: atom_id res chain seq x y z
N MET A 1 21.52 2.16 0.57
CA MET A 1 21.08 1.31 1.70
C MET A 1 19.89 0.48 1.22
N ALA A 2 19.52 -0.60 1.90
CA ALA A 2 18.37 -1.42 1.52
C ALA A 2 17.29 -1.29 2.60
N THR A 3 16.05 -0.98 2.21
CA THR A 3 14.94 -0.74 3.14
C THR A 3 13.81 -1.71 2.85
N ARG A 4 13.35 -2.45 3.86
CA ARG A 4 12.14 -3.26 3.76
C ARG A 4 10.90 -2.38 3.81
N LEU A 5 9.85 -2.81 3.13
CA LEU A 5 8.70 -1.95 2.81
C LEU A 5 7.89 -1.45 4.01
N TRP A 6 7.96 -2.14 5.15
CA TRP A 6 7.13 -1.86 6.33
C TRP A 6 7.88 -1.94 7.66
N ASP A 7 8.99 -2.66 7.74
CA ASP A 7 9.73 -2.93 9.00
C ASP A 7 10.08 -1.67 9.80
N PHE A 8 10.28 -0.52 9.14
CA PHE A 8 10.58 0.73 9.85
C PHE A 8 9.39 1.27 10.64
N LEU A 9 8.15 1.01 10.20
CA LEU A 9 6.95 1.39 10.94
C LEU A 9 6.72 0.51 12.16
N THR A 10 7.18 -0.75 12.14
CA THR A 10 6.93 -1.66 13.27
C THR A 10 8.05 -1.61 14.29
N THR A 11 9.31 -1.58 13.84
CA THR A 11 10.50 -1.57 14.71
C THR A 11 10.56 -0.34 15.61
N ASP A 12 10.16 0.84 15.09
CA ASP A 12 10.27 2.10 15.83
C ASP A 12 9.02 2.43 16.67
N ILE A 13 7.94 1.63 16.57
CA ILE A 13 6.63 1.90 17.20
C ILE A 13 6.30 0.86 18.31
N CYS A 14 7.18 -0.12 18.56
CA CYS A 14 6.93 -1.27 19.44
C CYS A 14 6.45 -0.94 20.86
N ASP A 15 6.73 0.25 21.41
CA ASP A 15 6.42 0.58 22.81
C ASP A 15 4.96 1.05 23.07
N ARG A 16 4.10 1.19 22.06
CA ARG A 16 2.79 1.89 22.21
C ARG A 16 1.50 1.08 22.01
N ALA A 17 1.56 -0.23 21.81
CA ALA A 17 0.34 -1.03 21.61
C ALA A 17 -0.13 -1.75 22.87
N ILE A 18 -1.13 -1.17 23.55
CA ILE A 18 -1.85 -1.84 24.64
C ILE A 18 -3.32 -1.96 24.23
N ASN A 19 -3.83 -3.20 24.21
CA ASN A 19 -5.26 -3.57 24.12
C ASN A 19 -6.04 -2.96 22.93
N ALA A 20 -5.70 -3.36 21.70
CA ALA A 20 -6.51 -3.03 20.53
C ALA A 20 -7.23 -4.25 19.97
N GLU A 21 -8.46 -4.05 19.51
CA GLU A 21 -9.20 -5.07 18.76
C GLU A 21 -8.44 -5.43 17.48
N ARG A 22 -8.33 -6.74 17.23
CA ARG A 22 -7.68 -7.26 16.03
C ARG A 22 -8.63 -7.10 14.84
N ALA A 23 -8.16 -6.49 13.77
CA ALA A 23 -8.88 -6.43 12.51
C ALA A 23 -9.22 -7.86 12.03
N ALA A 24 -10.41 -8.03 11.45
CA ALA A 24 -10.86 -9.34 11.00
C ALA A 24 -10.04 -9.86 9.81
N ASP A 25 -9.55 -8.95 8.96
CA ASP A 25 -8.57 -9.22 7.92
C ASP A 25 -7.71 -7.99 7.58
N ALA A 26 -6.72 -8.15 6.69
CA ALA A 26 -5.80 -7.09 6.31
C ALA A 26 -6.47 -5.93 5.54
N ALA A 27 -7.56 -6.17 4.80
CA ALA A 27 -8.30 -5.08 4.17
C ALA A 27 -9.02 -4.25 5.24
N ASP A 28 -9.60 -4.89 6.26
CA ASP A 28 -10.23 -4.18 7.37
C ASP A 28 -9.20 -3.34 8.15
N ALA A 29 -7.98 -3.83 8.34
CA ALA A 29 -6.89 -3.06 8.95
C ALA A 29 -6.49 -1.84 8.10
N VAL A 30 -6.28 -2.02 6.78
CA VAL A 30 -5.93 -0.91 5.87
C VAL A 30 -7.05 0.12 5.77
N LEU A 31 -8.30 -0.32 5.71
CA LEU A 31 -9.46 0.58 5.71
C LEU A 31 -9.65 1.27 7.05
N GLY A 32 -9.34 0.59 8.16
CA GLY A 32 -9.29 1.17 9.50
C GLY A 32 -8.23 2.27 9.61
N LEU A 33 -7.04 2.07 9.04
CA LEU A 33 -6.01 3.11 8.96
C LEU A 33 -6.51 4.31 8.14
N ALA A 34 -7.15 4.06 7.00
CA ALA A 34 -7.66 5.14 6.14
C ALA A 34 -8.76 5.94 6.85
N ALA A 35 -9.67 5.26 7.54
CA ALA A 35 -10.71 5.89 8.34
C ALA A 35 -10.11 6.70 9.50
N GLY A 36 -9.22 6.10 10.28
CA GLY A 36 -8.57 6.75 11.43
C GLY A 36 -7.80 8.01 11.02
N LEU A 37 -7.04 7.95 9.93
CA LEU A 37 -6.34 9.11 9.39
C LEU A 37 -7.30 10.20 8.91
N ALA A 38 -8.42 9.82 8.28
CA ALA A 38 -9.41 10.77 7.78
C ALA A 38 -10.24 11.45 8.89
N THR A 39 -10.55 10.75 9.98
CA THR A 39 -11.45 11.24 11.04
C THR A 39 -10.73 11.75 12.29
N GLU A 40 -9.63 11.11 12.67
CA GLU A 40 -8.91 11.38 13.92
C GLU A 40 -7.53 12.00 13.69
N GLY A 41 -7.01 11.94 12.46
CA GLY A 41 -5.72 12.49 12.08
C GLY A 41 -4.52 11.57 12.42
N PRO A 42 -3.31 11.98 12.01
CA PRO A 42 -2.10 11.18 12.12
C PRO A 42 -1.63 10.98 13.57
N THR A 43 -1.98 11.84 14.52
CA THR A 43 -1.57 11.69 15.92
C THR A 43 -2.40 10.67 16.71
N SER A 44 -3.40 10.02 16.10
CA SER A 44 -4.34 9.18 16.86
C SER A 44 -3.65 7.94 17.43
N PRO A 45 -3.81 7.64 18.73
CA PRO A 45 -3.26 6.43 19.34
C PRO A 45 -3.91 5.15 18.80
N LYS A 46 -5.05 5.24 18.09
CA LYS A 46 -5.72 4.09 17.46
C LYS A 46 -5.03 3.59 16.20
N LEU A 47 -4.12 4.38 15.60
CA LEU A 47 -3.39 3.99 14.40
C LEU A 47 -2.28 2.98 14.71
N ALA A 48 -1.53 3.18 15.80
CA ALA A 48 -0.44 2.31 16.22
C ALA A 48 -0.80 0.80 16.21
N PRO A 49 -1.91 0.35 16.84
CA PRO A 49 -2.24 -1.07 16.81
C PRO A 49 -2.62 -1.60 15.44
N LEU A 50 -3.15 -0.76 14.53
CA LEU A 50 -3.46 -1.19 13.16
C LEU A 50 -2.18 -1.31 12.33
N VAL A 51 -1.21 -0.42 12.54
CA VAL A 51 0.12 -0.49 11.89
C VAL A 51 0.86 -1.77 12.29
N LEU A 52 0.82 -2.15 13.56
CA LEU A 52 1.48 -3.37 14.06
C LEU A 52 0.77 -4.68 13.66
N GLN A 53 -0.46 -4.61 13.13
CA GLN A 53 -1.18 -5.78 12.65
C GLN A 53 -0.89 -6.12 11.18
N LEU A 54 -0.21 -5.22 10.47
CA LEU A 54 0.13 -5.35 9.06
C LEU A 54 1.63 -5.58 8.91
N ASP A 55 2.00 -6.34 7.88
CA ASP A 55 3.39 -6.45 7.41
C ASP A 55 3.58 -5.62 6.13
N SER A 56 2.49 -5.13 5.52
CA SER A 56 2.46 -4.21 4.38
C SER A 56 1.03 -3.70 4.15
N LEU A 57 0.83 -2.52 3.55
CA LEU A 57 -0.51 -2.15 3.04
C LEU A 57 -0.98 -3.12 1.95
N LEU A 58 -0.04 -3.71 1.19
CA LEU A 58 -0.35 -4.67 0.14
C LEU A 58 -0.84 -6.02 0.68
N ASP A 59 -0.77 -6.26 2.00
CA ASP A 59 -1.47 -7.39 2.61
C ASP A 59 -2.98 -7.32 2.37
N ALA A 60 -3.54 -6.13 2.16
CA ALA A 60 -4.94 -5.97 1.76
C ALA A 60 -5.28 -6.67 0.43
N ILE A 61 -4.30 -6.98 -0.41
CA ILE A 61 -4.50 -7.78 -1.63
C ILE A 61 -4.85 -9.25 -1.29
N ASN A 62 -4.40 -9.76 -0.13
CA ASN A 62 -4.75 -11.10 0.35
C ASN A 62 -6.16 -11.20 0.94
N ALA A 63 -6.77 -10.07 1.27
CA ALA A 63 -8.14 -10.02 1.75
C ALA A 63 -9.14 -10.11 0.58
N PRO A 64 -10.45 -10.20 0.85
CA PRO A 64 -11.49 -10.04 -0.15
C PRO A 64 -11.32 -8.72 -0.93
N LEU A 65 -10.94 -8.78 -2.21
CA LEU A 65 -10.60 -7.60 -3.01
C LEU A 65 -11.81 -6.69 -3.23
N GLY A 66 -13.02 -7.24 -3.24
CA GLY A 66 -14.29 -6.53 -3.32
C GLY A 66 -14.49 -5.54 -2.15
N LYS A 67 -14.01 -5.86 -0.94
CA LYS A 67 -14.05 -4.91 0.20
C LYS A 67 -13.21 -3.67 -0.09
N LEU A 68 -11.97 -3.88 -0.56
CA LEU A 68 -11.03 -2.80 -0.85
C LEU A 68 -11.56 -1.87 -1.95
N VAL A 69 -12.03 -2.45 -3.06
CA VAL A 69 -12.50 -1.67 -4.22
C VAL A 69 -13.88 -1.03 -3.98
N GLY A 70 -14.71 -1.66 -3.13
CA GLY A 70 -16.03 -1.16 -2.74
C GLY A 70 -15.99 0.00 -1.75
N SER A 71 -14.87 0.20 -1.06
CA SER A 71 -14.71 1.30 -0.10
C SER A 71 -14.83 2.68 -0.76
N THR A 72 -15.44 3.63 -0.05
CA THR A 72 -15.49 5.06 -0.40
C THR A 72 -14.27 5.83 0.09
N LEU A 73 -13.50 5.28 1.03
CA LEU A 73 -12.29 5.89 1.59
C LEU A 73 -11.17 5.97 0.55
N SER A 74 -10.57 7.15 0.39
CA SER A 74 -9.36 7.36 -0.40
C SER A 74 -8.20 6.59 0.23
N LEU A 75 -7.52 5.76 -0.56
CA LEU A 75 -6.28 5.10 -0.11
C LEU A 75 -5.04 5.90 -0.49
N ALA A 76 -5.17 6.93 -1.35
CA ALA A 76 -4.03 7.75 -1.77
C ALA A 76 -3.36 8.46 -0.58
N ASP A 77 -4.17 8.89 0.39
CA ASP A 77 -3.71 9.70 1.53
C ASP A 77 -3.11 8.83 2.65
N LEU A 78 -3.21 7.50 2.56
CA LEU A 78 -2.61 6.58 3.52
C LEU A 78 -1.08 6.74 3.57
N GLY A 79 -0.44 6.89 2.41
CA GLY A 79 1.02 6.96 2.32
C GLY A 79 1.58 8.16 3.08
N THR A 80 1.05 9.35 2.81
CA THR A 80 1.46 10.59 3.49
C THR A 80 0.99 10.63 4.94
N GLY A 81 -0.23 10.17 5.23
CA GLY A 81 -0.75 10.09 6.60
C GLY A 81 0.10 9.19 7.50
N LEU A 82 0.55 8.04 7.00
CA LEU A 82 1.44 7.13 7.73
C LEU A 82 2.86 7.70 7.90
N LEU A 83 3.36 8.48 6.94
CA LEU A 83 4.64 9.18 7.10
C LEU A 83 4.55 10.27 8.18
N THR A 84 3.45 11.02 8.22
CA THR A 84 3.20 11.98 9.30
C THR A 84 3.11 11.28 10.65
N PHE A 85 2.35 10.18 10.72
CA PHE A 85 2.23 9.37 11.94
C PHE A 85 3.59 8.83 12.42
N TYR A 86 4.41 8.30 11.50
CA TYR A 86 5.77 7.86 11.81
C TYR A 86 6.58 8.99 12.43
N ARG A 87 6.70 10.12 11.73
CA ARG A 87 7.46 11.29 12.19
C ARG A 87 6.99 11.79 13.55
N GLU A 88 5.68 11.87 13.77
CA GLU A 88 5.12 12.33 15.04
C GLU A 88 5.37 11.34 16.18
N THR A 89 5.42 10.04 15.87
CA THR A 89 5.63 8.98 16.86
C THR A 89 7.10 8.84 17.23
N THR A 90 8.00 8.86 16.24
CA THR A 90 9.43 8.61 16.42
C THR A 90 10.26 9.87 16.60
N GLN A 91 9.70 11.04 16.28
CA GLN A 91 10.41 12.32 16.19
C GLN A 91 11.59 12.28 15.19
N THR A 92 11.55 11.37 14.22
CA THR A 92 12.56 11.21 13.16
C THR A 92 11.93 11.43 11.78
N GLU A 93 12.67 12.08 10.88
CA GLU A 93 12.23 12.22 9.49
C GLU A 93 12.43 10.91 8.72
N PRO A 94 11.44 10.44 7.94
CA PRO A 94 11.61 9.27 7.10
C PRO A 94 12.60 9.57 5.97
N THR A 95 13.43 8.58 5.65
CA THR A 95 14.30 8.60 4.46
C THR A 95 13.46 8.54 3.18
N LEU A 96 14.06 8.93 2.05
CA LEU A 96 13.42 8.82 0.73
C LEU A 96 12.94 7.37 0.45
N ALA A 97 13.75 6.37 0.81
CA ALA A 97 13.39 4.96 0.61
C ALA A 97 12.15 4.57 1.45
N GLN A 98 12.09 4.97 2.71
CA GLN A 98 10.93 4.75 3.58
C GLN A 98 9.68 5.48 3.07
N ALA A 99 9.85 6.73 2.62
CA ALA A 99 8.77 7.53 2.06
C ALA A 99 8.18 6.92 0.80
N ILE A 100 9.04 6.52 -0.16
CA ILE A 100 8.62 5.87 -1.40
C ILE A 100 8.04 4.48 -1.12
N ALA A 101 8.57 3.72 -0.16
CA ALA A 101 8.01 2.44 0.22
C ALA A 101 6.53 2.58 0.65
N LEU A 102 6.17 3.54 1.51
CA LEU A 102 4.78 3.73 1.93
C LEU A 102 3.89 4.34 0.85
N VAL A 103 4.35 5.43 0.24
CA VAL A 103 3.56 6.16 -0.75
C VAL A 103 3.25 5.28 -1.95
N SER A 104 4.20 4.46 -2.41
CA SER A 104 3.98 3.56 -3.55
C SER A 104 2.95 2.48 -3.25
N GLN A 105 2.94 1.89 -2.05
CA GLN A 105 1.95 0.88 -1.66
C GLN A 105 0.54 1.48 -1.65
N ALA A 106 0.37 2.61 -0.97
CA ALA A 106 -0.90 3.34 -0.92
C ALA A 106 -1.38 3.75 -2.32
N ALA A 107 -0.49 4.33 -3.13
CA ALA A 107 -0.75 4.73 -4.51
C ALA A 107 -1.13 3.54 -5.42
N TYR A 108 -0.53 2.37 -5.20
CA TYR A 108 -0.81 1.17 -5.99
C TYR A 108 -2.20 0.62 -5.67
N LEU A 109 -2.59 0.57 -4.40
CA LEU A 109 -3.94 0.17 -3.99
C LEU A 109 -5.00 1.14 -4.51
N GLU A 110 -4.75 2.45 -4.43
CA GLU A 110 -5.66 3.44 -4.98
C GLU A 110 -5.78 3.32 -6.51
N SER A 111 -4.65 3.11 -7.20
CA SER A 111 -4.64 2.90 -8.64
C SER A 111 -5.49 1.69 -9.04
N PHE A 112 -5.36 0.58 -8.31
CA PHE A 112 -6.17 -0.61 -8.51
C PHE A 112 -7.66 -0.33 -8.26
N ARG A 113 -7.99 0.30 -7.13
CA ARG A 113 -9.36 0.69 -6.77
C ARG A 113 -10.00 1.57 -7.84
N GLU A 114 -9.32 2.60 -8.32
CA GLU A 114 -9.83 3.49 -9.38
C GLU A 114 -10.10 2.72 -10.69
N LEU A 115 -9.19 1.85 -11.11
CA LEU A 115 -9.34 1.08 -12.34
C LEU A 115 -10.50 0.09 -12.27
N VAL A 116 -10.71 -0.54 -11.12
CA VAL A 116 -11.86 -1.41 -10.87
C VAL A 116 -13.16 -0.62 -10.86
N LYS A 117 -13.19 0.57 -10.22
CA LYS A 117 -14.38 1.44 -10.20
C LYS A 117 -14.80 1.90 -11.60
N ARG A 118 -13.84 2.13 -12.50
CA ARG A 118 -14.12 2.46 -13.91
C ARG A 118 -14.66 1.28 -14.72
N ASN A 119 -14.56 0.05 -14.20
CA ASN A 119 -14.98 -1.18 -14.88
C ASN A 119 -15.94 -1.99 -13.98
N PRO A 120 -17.25 -1.67 -13.95
CA PRO A 120 -18.21 -2.34 -13.06
C PRO A 120 -18.22 -3.87 -13.15
N ARG A 121 -18.00 -4.43 -14.35
CA ARG A 121 -17.88 -5.88 -14.56
C ARG A 121 -16.70 -6.49 -13.82
N LEU A 122 -15.58 -5.77 -13.74
CA LEU A 122 -14.40 -6.19 -13.00
C LEU A 122 -14.70 -6.18 -11.50
N GLY A 123 -15.37 -5.14 -11.00
CA GLY A 123 -15.82 -5.08 -9.60
C GLY A 123 -16.74 -6.24 -9.22
N GLN A 124 -17.75 -6.53 -10.07
CA GLN A 124 -18.66 -7.65 -9.86
C GLN A 124 -17.93 -9.00 -9.83
N LEU A 125 -16.96 -9.22 -10.71
CA LEU A 125 -16.15 -10.43 -10.72
C LEU A 125 -15.36 -10.59 -9.42
N LEU A 126 -14.73 -9.53 -8.94
CA LEU A 126 -13.98 -9.56 -7.69
C LEU A 126 -14.89 -9.86 -6.50
N THR A 127 -16.00 -9.13 -6.35
CA THR A 127 -16.97 -9.35 -5.26
C THR A 127 -17.60 -10.74 -5.30
N HIS A 128 -17.89 -11.29 -6.48
CA HIS A 128 -18.43 -12.64 -6.62
C HIS A 128 -17.44 -13.70 -6.12
N ASN A 129 -16.16 -13.52 -6.44
CA ASN A 129 -15.12 -14.49 -6.12
C ASN A 129 -14.57 -14.37 -4.69
N ASP A 130 -14.86 -13.27 -3.99
CA ASP A 130 -14.47 -13.03 -2.59
C ASP A 130 -15.03 -14.05 -1.59
N SER A 131 -16.20 -14.63 -1.89
CA SER A 131 -16.82 -15.65 -1.02
C SER A 131 -16.23 -17.04 -1.19
N THR A 132 -15.29 -17.23 -2.13
CA THR A 132 -14.68 -18.54 -2.38
C THR A 132 -13.58 -18.86 -1.36
N PRO A 133 -13.35 -20.13 -1.01
CA PRO A 133 -12.22 -20.52 -0.14
C PRO A 133 -10.86 -20.07 -0.69
N ARG A 134 -10.73 -19.96 -2.02
CA ARG A 134 -9.51 -19.47 -2.68
C ARG A 134 -9.21 -18.02 -2.35
N ALA A 135 -10.23 -17.19 -2.11
CA ALA A 135 -10.04 -15.81 -1.66
C ALA A 135 -9.46 -15.72 -0.24
N ARG A 136 -9.35 -16.82 0.52
CA ARG A 136 -8.79 -16.80 1.88
C ARG A 136 -7.35 -17.30 1.98
N THR A 137 -6.76 -17.77 0.88
CA THR A 137 -5.39 -18.28 0.88
C THR A 137 -4.43 -17.18 0.40
N ILE A 138 -3.43 -16.88 1.23
CA ILE A 138 -2.32 -15.97 0.90
C ILE A 138 -1.43 -16.62 -0.16
N THR A 139 -1.05 -15.87 -1.20
CA THR A 139 -0.10 -16.34 -2.22
C THR A 139 1.35 -16.17 -1.75
N LEU A 140 2.26 -17.01 -2.25
CA LEU A 140 3.69 -16.88 -1.96
C LEU A 140 4.24 -15.54 -2.45
N GLU A 141 3.71 -15.05 -3.58
CA GLU A 141 4.07 -13.78 -4.19
C GLU A 141 3.72 -12.59 -3.30
N VAL A 142 2.62 -12.63 -2.56
CA VAL A 142 2.30 -11.56 -1.59
C VAL A 142 3.19 -11.67 -0.36
N LYS A 143 3.49 -12.88 0.15
CA LYS A 143 4.47 -13.05 1.23
C LYS A 143 5.87 -12.53 0.85
N ALA A 144 6.25 -12.67 -0.42
CA ALA A 144 7.53 -12.18 -0.91
C ALA A 144 7.66 -10.64 -0.84
N LEU A 145 6.55 -9.90 -0.74
CA LEU A 145 6.59 -8.45 -0.55
C LEU A 145 7.13 -8.05 0.84
N GLY A 146 6.85 -8.84 1.88
CA GLY A 146 7.34 -8.55 3.23
C GLY A 146 8.86 -8.65 3.36
N ILE A 147 9.52 -9.40 2.47
CA ILE A 147 10.99 -9.52 2.40
C ILE A 147 11.59 -8.72 1.25
N PHE A 148 10.79 -7.94 0.52
CA PHE A 148 11.30 -7.12 -0.58
C PHE A 148 12.13 -5.97 -0.02
N GLU A 149 13.34 -5.81 -0.55
CA GLU A 149 14.25 -4.75 -0.18
C GLU A 149 14.32 -3.70 -1.29
N LEU A 150 14.00 -2.47 -0.94
CA LEU A 150 14.10 -1.32 -1.83
C LEU A 150 15.50 -0.73 -1.75
N THR A 151 16.22 -0.74 -2.88
CA THR A 151 17.55 -0.12 -3.01
C THR A 151 17.43 1.37 -3.32
N ASP A 152 18.50 2.14 -3.13
CA ASP A 152 18.52 3.57 -3.46
C ASP A 152 18.23 3.82 -4.96
N SER A 153 18.82 3.01 -5.85
CA SER A 153 18.56 3.11 -7.29
C SER A 153 17.12 2.79 -7.66
N ASP A 154 16.54 1.76 -7.04
CA ASP A 154 15.13 1.41 -7.25
C ASP A 154 14.20 2.49 -6.70
N THR A 155 14.58 3.11 -5.58
CA THR A 155 13.86 4.23 -4.98
C THR A 155 13.78 5.40 -5.95
N GLN A 156 14.92 5.83 -6.49
CA GLN A 156 14.97 6.94 -7.45
C GLN A 156 14.13 6.65 -8.69
N LEU A 157 14.26 5.43 -9.25
CA LEU A 157 13.46 5.01 -10.40
C LEU A 157 11.97 4.96 -10.07
N ALA A 158 11.59 4.47 -8.88
CA ALA A 158 10.20 4.39 -8.45
C ALA A 158 9.56 5.78 -8.28
N THR A 159 10.33 6.79 -7.84
CA THR A 159 9.87 8.18 -7.72
C THR A 159 9.49 8.78 -9.07
N VAL A 160 10.27 8.52 -10.12
CA VAL A 160 10.07 9.14 -11.45
C VAL A 160 9.19 8.29 -12.37
N SER A 161 9.41 6.97 -12.33
CA SER A 161 8.90 5.98 -13.29
C SER A 161 8.60 4.64 -12.62
N PHE A 162 7.71 4.64 -11.61
CA PHE A 162 7.26 3.46 -10.85
C PHE A 162 7.06 2.22 -11.71
N HIS A 163 6.29 2.32 -12.80
CA HIS A 163 5.98 1.16 -13.66
C HIS A 163 7.19 0.43 -14.28
N GLN A 164 8.38 1.04 -14.25
CA GLN A 164 9.64 0.46 -14.75
C GLN A 164 10.53 -0.07 -13.62
N SER A 165 10.17 0.15 -12.36
CA SER A 165 11.01 -0.22 -11.21
C SER A 165 10.83 -1.69 -10.80
N ALA A 166 11.83 -2.21 -10.07
CA ALA A 166 11.72 -3.52 -9.42
C ALA A 166 10.53 -3.58 -8.45
N LEU A 167 10.17 -2.45 -7.84
CA LEU A 167 9.03 -2.33 -6.94
C LEU A 167 7.70 -2.58 -7.66
N ALA A 168 7.50 -1.99 -8.85
CA ALA A 168 6.31 -2.29 -9.65
C ALA A 168 6.28 -3.74 -10.12
N ALA A 169 7.43 -4.33 -10.48
CA ALA A 169 7.50 -5.73 -10.85
C ALA A 169 7.07 -6.65 -9.70
N ALA A 170 7.50 -6.36 -8.47
CA ALA A 170 7.11 -7.08 -7.26
C ALA A 170 5.60 -6.95 -6.99
N PHE A 171 5.07 -5.72 -7.02
CA PHE A 171 3.64 -5.46 -6.75
C PHE A 171 2.74 -6.11 -7.81
N ASN A 172 3.13 -6.01 -9.08
CA ASN A 172 2.41 -6.63 -10.19
C ASN A 172 2.40 -8.15 -10.06
N ARG A 173 3.50 -8.77 -9.63
CA ARG A 173 3.56 -10.21 -9.42
C ARG A 173 2.57 -10.64 -8.34
N ALA A 174 2.56 -9.95 -7.21
CA ALA A 174 1.64 -10.22 -6.09
C ALA A 174 0.17 -10.05 -6.49
N LEU A 175 -0.19 -8.91 -7.09
CA LEU A 175 -1.57 -8.66 -7.53
C LEU A 175 -2.00 -9.62 -8.64
N LYS A 176 -1.14 -9.91 -9.61
CA LYS A 176 -1.46 -10.84 -10.70
C LYS A 176 -1.75 -12.24 -10.18
N ALA A 177 -0.87 -12.77 -9.33
CA ALA A 177 -1.07 -14.10 -8.72
C ALA A 177 -2.40 -14.17 -7.97
N ARG A 178 -2.74 -13.09 -7.25
CA ARG A 178 -4.01 -12.98 -6.55
C ARG A 178 -5.21 -12.98 -7.50
N LEU A 179 -5.17 -12.19 -8.56
CA LEU A 179 -6.26 -12.10 -9.54
C LEU A 179 -6.47 -13.45 -10.25
N GLU A 180 -5.39 -14.14 -10.62
CA GLU A 180 -5.45 -15.47 -11.24
C GLU A 180 -6.02 -16.53 -10.28
N GLN A 181 -5.63 -16.48 -9.01
CA GLN A 181 -6.18 -17.34 -7.96
C GLN A 181 -7.70 -17.15 -7.81
N MET A 182 -8.19 -15.93 -7.99
CA MET A 182 -9.61 -15.58 -8.01
C MET A 182 -10.29 -15.92 -9.36
N GLY A 183 -9.64 -16.65 -10.26
CA GLY A 183 -10.22 -17.11 -11.52
C GLY A 183 -10.14 -16.09 -12.67
N MET A 184 -9.38 -15.00 -12.51
CA MET A 184 -9.14 -14.08 -13.62
C MET A 184 -8.22 -14.74 -14.67
N PRO A 185 -8.52 -14.65 -15.97
CA PRO A 185 -7.61 -15.11 -17.00
C PRO A 185 -6.26 -14.38 -16.94
N ALA A 186 -5.16 -15.12 -17.07
CA ALA A 186 -3.79 -14.59 -16.93
C ALA A 186 -3.50 -13.38 -17.85
N THR A 187 -4.07 -13.36 -19.06
CA THR A 187 -3.94 -12.24 -20.00
C THR A 187 -4.65 -10.99 -19.51
N LEU A 188 -5.83 -11.14 -18.92
CA LEU A 188 -6.58 -10.03 -18.32
C LEU A 188 -5.91 -9.52 -17.06
N ALA A 189 -5.44 -10.44 -16.19
CA ALA A 189 -4.70 -10.09 -14.98
C ALA A 189 -3.42 -9.32 -15.31
N SER A 190 -2.65 -9.76 -16.31
CA SER A 190 -1.42 -9.08 -16.75
C SER A 190 -1.71 -7.66 -17.26
N ARG A 191 -2.72 -7.48 -18.12
CA ARG A 191 -3.13 -6.16 -18.61
C ARG A 191 -3.58 -5.24 -17.48
N LEU A 192 -4.30 -5.79 -16.50
CA LEU A 192 -4.78 -5.02 -15.36
C LEU A 192 -3.61 -4.53 -14.50
N VAL A 193 -2.69 -5.41 -14.08
CA VAL A 193 -1.56 -4.99 -13.23
C VAL A 193 -0.61 -4.01 -13.94
N GLU A 194 -0.43 -4.13 -15.25
CA GLU A 194 0.31 -3.13 -16.04
C GLU A 194 -0.38 -1.76 -16.03
N ALA A 195 -1.71 -1.73 -16.18
CA ALA A 195 -2.49 -0.50 -16.10
C ALA A 195 -2.44 0.10 -14.69
N VAL A 196 -2.50 -0.74 -13.65
CA VAL A 196 -2.36 -0.32 -12.25
C VAL A 196 -1.01 0.36 -12.07
N ALA A 197 0.10 -0.31 -12.41
CA ALA A 197 1.45 0.23 -12.25
C ALA A 197 1.66 1.54 -13.01
N LYS A 198 1.15 1.65 -14.24
CA LYS A 198 1.21 2.90 -15.03
C LYS A 198 0.46 4.05 -14.35
N ASN A 199 -0.73 3.78 -13.80
CA ASN A 199 -1.54 4.80 -13.12
C ASN A 199 -1.05 5.10 -11.69
N THR A 200 -0.29 4.21 -11.04
CA THR A 200 0.32 4.42 -9.72
C THR A 200 1.23 5.65 -9.69
N ASN A 201 1.99 5.88 -10.76
CA ASN A 201 2.89 7.04 -10.87
C ASN A 201 2.17 8.39 -10.65
N ARG A 202 0.92 8.50 -11.13
CA ARG A 202 0.10 9.70 -10.94
C ARG A 202 -0.26 9.90 -9.46
N HIS A 203 -0.57 8.82 -8.76
CA HIS A 203 -0.95 8.85 -7.34
C HIS A 203 0.27 9.12 -6.44
N ILE A 204 1.44 8.57 -6.76
CA ILE A 204 2.70 8.93 -6.10
C ILE A 204 2.95 10.43 -6.21
N LYS A 205 2.89 11.00 -7.43
CA LYS A 205 3.10 12.44 -7.63
C LYS A 205 2.11 13.31 -6.88
N LYS A 206 0.83 12.90 -6.82
CA LYS A 206 -0.19 13.60 -6.04
C LYS A 206 0.11 13.57 -4.55
N ALA A 207 0.50 12.41 -4.02
CA ALA A 207 0.86 12.26 -2.61
C ALA A 207 2.06 13.14 -2.25
N ILE A 208 3.11 13.16 -3.08
CA ILE A 208 4.28 14.04 -2.89
C ILE A 208 3.87 15.52 -2.92
N ALA A 209 3.03 15.93 -3.87
CA ALA A 209 2.57 17.31 -3.98
C ALA A 209 1.68 17.75 -2.81
N ALA A 210 0.91 16.82 -2.24
CA ALA A 210 0.04 17.04 -1.10
C ALA A 210 0.74 16.92 0.27
N ALA A 211 1.98 16.43 0.29
CA ALA A 211 2.77 16.33 1.51
C ALA A 211 3.01 17.72 2.12
N ASP A 212 3.07 17.80 3.45
CA ASP A 212 3.44 19.05 4.12
C ASP A 212 4.90 19.44 3.81
N ASP A 213 5.27 20.70 4.04
CA ASP A 213 6.60 21.20 3.67
C ASP A 213 7.74 20.46 4.37
N ARG A 214 7.48 19.84 5.53
CA ARG A 214 8.47 19.04 6.24
C ARG A 214 8.66 17.68 5.54
N LEU A 215 7.57 17.00 5.17
CA LEU A 215 7.60 15.75 4.42
C LEU A 215 8.08 15.91 2.98
N LYS A 216 7.92 17.09 2.35
CA LYS A 216 8.44 17.35 1.00
C LYS A 216 9.95 17.13 0.91
N THR A 217 10.68 17.47 1.96
CA THR A 217 12.14 17.30 2.01
C THR A 217 12.56 15.83 1.92
N CYS A 218 11.71 14.89 2.34
CA CYS A 218 11.95 13.45 2.20
C CYS A 218 11.92 12.99 0.75
N PHE A 219 11.30 13.75 -0.16
CA PHE A 219 11.15 13.42 -1.58
C PHE A 219 12.18 14.10 -2.47
N ASP A 220 13.06 14.93 -1.91
CA ASP A 220 14.13 15.57 -2.67
C ASP A 220 15.12 14.50 -3.14
N LEU A 221 15.31 14.40 -4.46
CA LEU A 221 16.31 13.50 -5.02
C LEU A 221 17.70 14.02 -4.63
N PRO A 222 18.61 13.14 -4.17
CA PRO A 222 19.99 13.55 -3.92
C PRO A 222 20.58 14.16 -5.19
N GLN A 223 21.11 15.38 -5.07
CA GLN A 223 21.83 16.04 -6.18
C GLN A 223 23.10 15.22 -6.49
N PRO A 224 23.45 15.06 -7.78
CA PRO A 224 24.63 14.31 -8.19
C PRO A 224 25.94 14.93 -7.69
#